data_AF-A0A3D0CY74-F1
#
_entry.id   AF-A0A3D0CY74-F1
#
_cell.length_a   1.000
_cell.length_b   1.000
_cell.length_c   1.000
_cell.angle_alpha   90.00
_cell.angle_beta   90.00
_cell.angle_gamma   90.00
#
_symmetry.space_group_name_H-M   'P 1'
#
loop_
_entity.id
_entity.type
_entity.pdbx_description
1 polymer ?
#
loop_
_entity_poly.entity_id
_entity_poly.type
_entity_poly.pdbx_seq_one_letter_code
_entity_poly.pdbx_strand_id
1 'polypeptide(L)'
;MKSLLWPSGQPAFSRDAAWADDLDLSVLVRALDIDGRHARVVQPLLTALTGDPPTIRHRQAVLTDLRAARPLVAALEEQLPALASLGAAGRDRPGPREA
;
A
#
# COMPACT_ATOMS: atom_id res chain seq x y z
N MET A 1 -3.97 13.52 8.73
CA MET A 1 -3.13 12.45 8.15
C MET A 1 -2.17 11.91 9.21
N LYS A 2 -2.31 10.62 9.49
CA LYS A 2 -1.59 9.68 10.39
C LYS A 2 -1.88 8.35 9.69
N SER A 3 -0.93 7.57 9.19
CA SER A 3 0.29 7.02 9.74
C SER A 3 1.16 6.56 8.55
N LEU A 4 2.49 6.50 8.67
CA LEU A 4 3.39 5.89 7.68
C LEU A 4 3.89 4.49 8.14
N LEU A 5 3.03 3.73 8.83
CA LEU A 5 3.23 2.46 9.60
C LEU A 5 3.42 2.59 11.13
N TRP A 6 2.99 3.73 11.69
CA TRP A 6 2.48 4.00 13.06
C TRP A 6 3.44 4.67 14.07
N PRO A 7 3.84 5.94 13.82
CA PRO A 7 4.80 6.70 14.63
C PRO A 7 4.28 7.20 16.00
N SER A 8 3.17 6.67 16.53
CA SER A 8 2.63 7.05 17.84
C SER A 8 1.99 5.87 18.59
N GLY A 9 2.29 4.64 18.17
CA GLY A 9 1.72 3.41 18.71
C GLY A 9 0.89 2.66 17.67
N GLN A 10 1.16 1.37 17.56
CA GLN A 10 0.42 0.40 16.75
C GLN A 10 -1.04 0.33 17.25
N PRO A 11 -2.05 0.38 16.37
CA PRO A 11 -3.42 0.16 16.80
C PRO A 11 -3.54 -1.26 17.37
N ALA A 12 -4.18 -1.42 18.53
CA ALA A 12 -4.72 -2.73 18.90
C ALA A 12 -5.60 -3.15 17.71
N PHE A 13 -5.22 -4.21 16.98
CA PHE A 13 -5.77 -4.56 15.66
C PHE A 13 -7.29 -4.39 15.63
N SER A 14 -7.72 -3.19 15.26
CA SER A 14 -9.12 -2.85 15.08
C SER A 14 -9.47 -3.33 13.69
N ARG A 15 -10.68 -3.85 13.53
CA ARG A 15 -11.24 -4.33 12.26
C ARG A 15 -11.39 -3.24 11.19
N ASP A 16 -10.86 -2.04 11.41
CA ASP A 16 -11.01 -0.94 10.46
C ASP A 16 -10.20 -1.23 9.20
N ALA A 17 -10.93 -1.49 8.10
CA ALA A 17 -10.40 -1.91 6.80
C ALA A 17 -9.49 -0.86 6.12
N ALA A 18 -9.42 0.37 6.63
CA ALA A 18 -8.68 1.46 6.01
C ALA A 18 -7.18 1.15 5.78
N TRP A 19 -6.54 0.40 6.68
CA TRP A 19 -5.14 -0.02 6.49
C TRP A 19 -5.01 -1.17 5.47
N ALA A 20 -6.02 -2.04 5.40
CA ALA A 20 -6.04 -3.14 4.44
C ALA A 20 -6.27 -2.61 3.02
N ASP A 21 -7.09 -1.56 2.88
CA ASP A 21 -7.32 -0.86 1.61
C ASP A 21 -6.08 -0.07 1.17
N ASP A 22 -5.40 0.63 2.09
CA ASP A 22 -4.14 1.35 1.82
C ASP A 22 -3.03 0.42 1.29
N LEU A 23 -2.98 -0.81 1.80
CA LEU A 23 -2.02 -1.84 1.37
C LEU A 23 -2.53 -2.71 0.22
N ASP A 24 -3.73 -2.44 -0.28
CA ASP A 24 -4.45 -3.24 -1.27
C ASP A 24 -4.40 -4.76 -0.95
N LEU A 25 -4.58 -5.08 0.34
CA LEU A 25 -4.37 -6.40 0.89
C LEU A 25 -5.29 -7.43 0.22
N SER A 26 -6.50 -7.01 -0.16
CA SER A 26 -7.48 -7.83 -0.87
C SER A 26 -6.96 -8.30 -2.23
N VAL A 27 -6.28 -7.43 -2.98
CA VAL A 27 -5.67 -7.78 -4.27
C VAL A 27 -4.49 -8.72 -4.06
N LEU A 28 -3.65 -8.47 -3.06
CA LEU A 28 -2.52 -9.34 -2.74
C LEU A 28 -2.95 -10.74 -2.29
N VAL A 29 -3.97 -10.83 -1.43
CA VAL A 29 -4.55 -12.11 -1.00
C VAL A 29 -5.09 -12.86 -2.22
N ARG A 30 -5.81 -12.19 -3.12
CA ARG A 30 -6.34 -12.82 -4.34
C ARG A 30 -5.24 -13.27 -5.30
N ALA A 31 -4.17 -12.50 -5.43
CA ALA A 31 -3.04 -12.84 -6.30
C ALA A 31 -2.26 -14.07 -5.78
N LEU A 32 -2.20 -14.22 -4.45
CA LEU A 32 -1.50 -15.34 -3.79
C LEU A 32 -2.41 -16.55 -3.56
N ASP A 33 -3.72 -16.39 -3.64
CA ASP A 33 -4.71 -17.47 -3.57
C ASP A 33 -4.92 -18.13 -4.94
N ILE A 34 -3.84 -18.69 -5.49
CA ILE A 34 -3.77 -19.18 -6.89
C ILE A 34 -4.82 -20.25 -7.18
N ASP A 35 -5.19 -21.07 -6.20
CA ASP A 35 -6.12 -22.19 -6.33
C ASP A 35 -7.39 -22.06 -5.47
N GLY A 36 -7.62 -20.88 -4.87
CA GLY A 36 -8.82 -20.61 -4.06
C GLY A 36 -8.84 -21.23 -2.66
N ARG A 37 -7.73 -21.83 -2.19
CA ARG A 37 -7.65 -22.55 -0.90
C ARG A 37 -6.79 -21.87 0.15
N HIS A 38 -5.97 -20.90 -0.25
CA HIS A 38 -4.93 -20.30 0.57
C HIS A 38 -5.35 -18.97 1.18
N ALA A 39 -6.45 -18.34 0.74
CA ALA A 39 -6.88 -17.04 1.27
C ALA A 39 -6.96 -16.99 2.81
N ARG A 40 -7.47 -18.06 3.45
CA ARG A 40 -7.57 -18.18 4.92
C ARG A 40 -6.22 -18.22 5.65
N VAL A 41 -5.15 -18.58 4.94
CA VAL A 41 -3.78 -18.64 5.48
C VAL A 41 -2.98 -17.40 5.11
N VAL A 42 -3.11 -16.94 3.86
CA VAL A 42 -2.42 -15.77 3.31
C VAL A 42 -2.85 -14.49 4.04
N GLN A 43 -4.15 -14.29 4.28
CA GLN A 43 -4.64 -13.06 4.89
C GLN A 43 -4.09 -12.84 6.32
N PRO A 44 -4.11 -13.82 7.24
CA PRO A 44 -3.46 -13.68 8.54
C PRO A 44 -1.95 -13.45 8.45
N LEU A 45 -1.25 -14.12 7.54
CA LEU A 45 0.21 -13.97 7.38
C LEU A 45 0.59 -12.55 6.94
N LEU A 46 -0.07 -12.04 5.89
CA LEU A 46 0.18 -10.68 5.42
C LEU A 46 -0.20 -9.65 6.49
N THR A 47 -1.29 -9.89 7.25
CA THR A 47 -1.67 -9.04 8.39
C THR A 47 -0.60 -9.08 9.50
N ALA A 48 0.00 -10.23 9.78
CA ALA A 48 1.05 -10.33 10.79
C ALA A 48 2.32 -9.55 10.38
N LEU A 49 2.66 -9.57 9.08
CA LEU A 49 3.80 -8.81 8.53
C LEU A 49 3.62 -7.30 8.63
N THR A 50 2.39 -6.79 8.74
CA THR A 50 2.19 -5.36 8.99
C THR A 50 2.50 -4.99 10.43
N GLY A 51 2.45 -5.94 11.37
CA GLY A 51 2.72 -5.71 12.79
C GLY A 51 4.15 -6.03 13.25
N ASP A 52 5.06 -6.47 12.37
CA ASP A 52 6.42 -6.89 12.74
C ASP A 52 7.36 -5.68 13.02
N PRO A 53 7.82 -5.46 14.26
CA PRO A 53 8.59 -4.26 14.61
C PRO A 53 9.92 -4.06 13.86
N PRO A 54 10.75 -5.10 13.62
CA PRO A 54 11.93 -5.00 12.75
C PRO A 54 11.59 -4.55 11.33
N THR A 55 10.56 -5.13 10.71
CA THR A 55 10.12 -4.74 9.37
C THR A 55 9.64 -3.30 9.33
N ILE A 56 8.84 -2.88 10.31
CA ILE A 56 8.38 -1.49 10.43
C ILE A 56 9.58 -0.54 10.56
N ARG A 57 10.56 -0.88 11.39
CA ARG A 57 11.78 -0.06 11.59
C ARG A 57 12.58 0.08 10.29
N HIS A 58 12.78 -1.01 9.56
CA HIS A 58 13.48 -0.97 8.27
C HIS A 58 12.78 -0.05 7.27
N ARG A 59 11.44 -0.15 7.16
CA ARG A 59 10.64 0.74 6.30
C ARG A 59 10.77 2.21 6.72
N GLN A 60 10.76 2.51 8.02
CA GLN A 60 10.98 3.88 8.49
C GLN A 60 12.37 4.42 8.10
N ALA A 61 13.41 3.60 8.20
CA ALA A 61 14.76 4.00 7.80
C ALA A 61 14.82 4.37 6.31
N VAL A 62 14.24 3.54 5.43
CA VAL A 62 14.15 3.83 3.99
C VAL A 62 13.40 5.15 3.72
N LEU A 63 12.30 5.40 4.43
CA LEU A 63 11.55 6.66 4.30
C LEU A 63 12.35 7.86 4.80
N THR A 64 13.13 7.71 5.87
CA THR A 64 14.05 8.75 6.35
C THR A 64 15.11 9.07 5.30
N ASP A 65 15.74 8.04 4.72
CA ASP A 65 16.75 8.21 3.67
C ASP A 65 16.18 8.89 2.44
N LEU A 66 14.99 8.46 2.00
CA LEU A 66 14.30 9.07 0.86
C LEU A 66 13.99 10.55 1.11
N ARG A 67 13.54 10.92 2.32
CA ARG A 67 13.30 12.32 2.69
C ARG A 67 14.58 13.15 2.80
N ALA A 68 15.70 12.53 3.16
CA ALA A 68 17.00 13.19 3.20
C ALA A 68 17.56 13.47 1.79
N ALA A 69 17.17 12.67 0.79
CA ALA A 69 17.53 12.87 -0.61
C ALA A 69 16.71 14.00 -1.27
N ARG A 70 16.97 15.25 -0.86
CA ARG A 70 16.25 16.47 -1.32
C ARG A 70 16.10 16.58 -2.85
N PRO A 71 17.11 16.27 -3.68
CA PRO A 71 16.96 16.29 -5.13
C PRO A 71 15.97 15.25 -5.66
N LEU A 72 15.96 14.06 -5.06
CA LEU A 72 15.04 12.97 -5.43
C LEU A 72 13.60 13.32 -5.02
N VAL A 73 13.40 13.90 -3.84
CA VAL A 73 12.09 14.36 -3.39
C VAL A 73 11.53 15.43 -4.33
N ALA A 74 12.36 16.42 -4.72
CA ALA A 74 11.94 17.45 -5.66
C ALA A 74 11.55 16.89 -7.03
N ALA A 75 12.33 15.93 -7.55
CA ALA A 75 12.00 15.26 -8.81
C ALA A 75 10.69 14.45 -8.70
N LEU A 76 10.44 13.78 -7.57
CA LEU A 76 9.19 13.07 -7.34
C LEU A 76 7.99 14.02 -7.24
N GLU A 77 8.13 15.13 -6.52
CA GLU A 77 7.07 16.14 -6.40
C GLU A 77 6.69 16.75 -7.76
N GLU A 78 7.66 16.92 -8.66
CA GLU A 78 7.41 17.39 -10.03
C GLU A 78 6.64 16.36 -10.88
N GLN A 79 6.95 15.07 -10.72
CA GLN A 79 6.39 14.01 -11.57
C GLN A 79 5.08 13.39 -11.04
N LEU A 80 4.82 13.45 -9.73
CA LEU A 80 3.64 12.87 -9.10
C LEU A 80 2.30 13.37 -9.69
N PRO A 81 2.11 14.66 -10.02
CA PRO A 81 0.90 15.15 -10.66
C PRO A 81 0.64 14.52 -12.03
N ALA A 82 1.69 14.28 -12.82
CA ALA A 82 1.59 13.63 -14.13
C ALA A 82 1.25 12.14 -14.01
N LEU A 83 1.76 11.46 -12.98
CA LEU A 83 1.37 10.08 -12.68
C LEU A 83 -0.08 9.98 -12.20
N ALA A 84 -0.55 10.94 -11.40
CA ALA A 84 -1.93 11.00 -10.95
C ALA A 84 -2.92 11.20 -12.10
N SER A 85 -2.57 12.04 -13.09
CA SER A 85 -3.40 12.25 -14.28
C SER A 85 -3.48 11.01 -15.19
N LEU A 86 -2.37 10.26 -15.33
CA LEU A 86 -2.36 8.98 -16.05
C LEU A 86 -3.26 7.93 -15.36
N GLY A 87 -3.21 7.84 -14.03
CA GLY A 87 -4.09 6.96 -13.26
C GLY A 87 -5.57 7.33 -13.33
N ALA A 88 -5.89 8.62 -13.44
CA ALA A 88 -7.26 9.09 -13.67
C ALA A 88 -7.73 8.76 -15.10
N ALA A 89 -6.90 8.98 -16.12
CA ALA A 89 -7.22 8.68 -17.51
C ALA A 89 -7.42 7.17 -17.77
N GLY A 90 -6.73 6.31 -17.02
CA GLY A 90 -6.95 4.86 -17.07
C GLY A 90 -8.29 4.40 -16.49
N ARG A 91 -8.87 5.16 -15.55
CA ARG A 91 -10.17 4.87 -14.93
C ARG A 91 -11.37 5.39 -15.73
N ASP A 92 -11.16 6.38 -16.58
CA ASP A 92 -12.19 7.01 -17.41
C ASP A 92 -12.36 6.36 -18.79
N ARG A 93 -11.66 5.25 -19.07
CA ARG A 93 -11.81 4.53 -20.33
C ARG A 93 -13.08 3.66 -20.27
N PRO A 94 -14.16 3.98 -21.01
CA PRO A 94 -15.30 3.09 -21.10
C PRO A 94 -14.86 1.77 -21.73
N GLY A 95 -15.18 0.66 -21.07
CA GLY A 95 -14.97 -0.68 -21.63
C GLY A 95 -15.70 -0.83 -22.98
N PRO A 96 -15.22 -1.72 -23.87
CA PRO A 96 -15.85 -1.92 -25.16
C PRO A 96 -17.31 -2.30 -24.96
N ARG A 97 -18.23 -1.54 -25.56
CA ARG A 97 -19.65 -1.89 -25.64
C ARG A 97 -19.75 -3.11 -26.55
N GLU A 98 -20.04 -4.27 -25.96
CA GLU A 98 -20.46 -5.44 -26.73
C GLU A 98 -21.81 -5.13 -27.39
N ALA A 99 -21.89 -5.42 -28.69
CA ALA A 99 -23.03 -5.22 -29.57
C ALA A 99 -23.87 -6.50 -29.66
#